data_AF-A0A165RD09-F1
#
_entry.id   AF-A0A165RD09-F1
#
_cell.length_a   1.000
_cell.length_b   1.000
_cell.length_c   1.000
_cell.angle_alpha   90.00
_cell.angle_beta   90.00
_cell.angle_gamma   90.00
#
_symmetry.space_group_name_H-M   'P 1'
#
loop_
_entity.id
_entity.type
_entity.pdbx_description
1 polymer ?
#
loop_
_entity_poly.entity_id
_entity_poly.type
_entity_poly.pdbx_seq_one_letter_code
_entity_poly.pdbx_strand_id
1 'polypeptide(L)'
;MSEDPTSPVSPLASFPPEPPPESRSRAPEFYGFAVLTSTYILFCIYLLWALLPDEYIIWLGVSWYPSREWAVLLPAYSIVLVLLTYFTYFALAIAGTPAFPDPSTITDSKAHYPDSNVPNAYFPANPEGIPDMCDIPIGIVNRALYGSREQYQCRQHTETQ
;
A
#
# COMPACT_ATOMS: atom_id res chain seq x y z
N MET A 1 25.42 -23.16 -34.47
CA MET A 1 24.36 -22.18 -34.16
C MET A 1 24.91 -21.36 -33.02
N SER A 2 25.45 -20.18 -33.32
CA SER A 2 26.14 -19.31 -32.35
C SER A 2 25.10 -18.60 -31.49
N GLU A 3 25.12 -18.86 -30.19
CA GLU A 3 24.37 -18.06 -29.21
C GLU A 3 25.17 -16.78 -28.94
N ASP A 4 24.69 -15.67 -29.48
CA ASP A 4 25.19 -14.34 -29.13
C ASP A 4 24.80 -14.01 -27.68
N PRO A 5 25.72 -13.48 -26.85
CA PRO A 5 25.42 -13.14 -25.46
C PRO A 5 24.41 -11.99 -25.35
N THR A 6 23.38 -12.22 -24.54
CA THR A 6 22.26 -11.32 -24.22
C THR A 6 22.71 -9.92 -23.84
N SER A 7 22.26 -8.92 -24.59
CA SER A 7 22.58 -7.51 -24.37
C SER A 7 21.91 -6.95 -23.09
N PRO A 8 22.65 -6.22 -22.23
CA PRO A 8 22.16 -5.74 -20.93
C PRO A 8 21.17 -4.56 -20.99
N VAL A 9 20.91 -4.01 -22.17
CA VAL A 9 20.03 -2.82 -22.37
C VAL A 9 18.55 -3.15 -22.54
N SER A 10 18.19 -4.43 -22.58
CA SER A 10 16.81 -4.89 -22.69
C SER A 10 16.47 -5.77 -21.49
N PRO A 11 15.99 -5.22 -20.36
CA PRO A 11 15.45 -6.07 -19.30
C PRO A 11 14.35 -6.92 -19.92
N LEU A 12 14.53 -8.23 -19.85
CA LEU A 12 13.58 -9.25 -20.30
C LEU A 12 12.18 -8.88 -19.81
N ALA A 13 11.21 -9.05 -20.71
CA ALA A 13 9.78 -8.82 -20.54
C ALA A 13 9.30 -8.93 -19.08
N SER A 14 8.49 -7.96 -18.65
CA SER A 14 7.75 -8.01 -17.39
C SER A 14 7.10 -9.38 -17.24
N PHE A 15 7.45 -10.12 -16.19
CA PHE A 15 6.79 -11.39 -15.87
C PHE A 15 5.53 -11.07 -15.07
N PRO A 16 4.36 -11.65 -15.39
CA PRO A 16 4.10 -12.68 -16.42
C PRO A 16 4.07 -12.13 -17.86
N PRO A 17 4.38 -12.98 -18.87
CA PRO A 17 4.45 -12.57 -20.27
C PRO A 17 3.14 -11.93 -20.74
N GLU A 18 3.25 -10.73 -21.27
CA GLU A 18 2.13 -9.99 -21.87
C GLU A 18 1.47 -10.87 -22.95
N PRO A 19 0.13 -11.05 -22.90
CA PRO A 19 -0.57 -11.82 -23.91
C PRO A 19 -0.39 -11.16 -25.30
N PRO A 20 -0.36 -11.96 -26.39
CA PRO A 20 -0.17 -11.43 -27.74
C PRO A 20 -1.19 -10.31 -28.04
N PRO A 21 -0.85 -9.30 -28.85
CA PRO A 21 -1.73 -8.14 -29.11
C PRO A 21 -3.11 -8.53 -29.66
N GLU A 22 -3.23 -9.72 -30.25
CA GLU A 22 -4.48 -10.34 -30.74
C GLU A 22 -5.42 -10.78 -29.60
N SER A 23 -4.88 -11.13 -28.42
CA SER A 23 -5.63 -11.52 -27.23
C SER A 23 -5.70 -10.42 -26.16
N ARG A 24 -5.04 -9.29 -26.39
CA ARG A 24 -5.22 -8.06 -25.60
C ARG A 24 -6.61 -7.50 -25.91
N SER A 25 -7.62 -8.01 -25.22
CA SER A 25 -9.01 -7.61 -25.39
C SER A 25 -9.14 -6.09 -25.27
N ARG A 26 -9.64 -5.41 -26.32
CA ARG A 26 -10.05 -3.99 -26.29
C ARG A 26 -11.31 -3.76 -25.46
N ALA A 27 -11.90 -4.80 -24.88
CA ALA A 27 -13.12 -4.65 -24.12
C ALA A 27 -13.03 -3.66 -22.92
N PRO A 28 -11.92 -3.60 -22.14
CA PRO A 28 -11.82 -2.69 -21.00
C PRO A 28 -11.96 -1.20 -21.33
N GLU A 29 -11.43 -0.74 -22.48
CA GLU A 29 -11.52 0.67 -22.90
C GLU A 29 -12.97 1.09 -23.24
N PHE A 30 -13.74 0.21 -23.86
CA PHE A 30 -15.14 0.47 -24.18
C PHE A 30 -16.05 0.44 -22.96
N TYR A 31 -15.81 -0.47 -22.00
CA TYR A 31 -16.58 -0.50 -20.76
C TYR A 31 -16.36 0.76 -19.92
N GLY A 32 -15.11 1.23 -19.82
CA GLY A 32 -14.79 2.47 -19.10
C GLY A 32 -15.54 3.66 -19.69
N PHE A 33 -15.55 3.81 -21.02
CA PHE A 33 -16.28 4.88 -21.70
C PHE A 33 -17.80 4.79 -21.48
N ALA A 34 -18.37 3.59 -21.64
CA ALA A 34 -19.81 3.38 -21.47
C ALA A 34 -20.26 3.64 -20.02
N VAL A 35 -19.50 3.15 -19.04
CA VAL A 35 -19.76 3.39 -17.61
C VAL A 35 -19.64 4.87 -17.30
N LEU A 36 -18.55 5.54 -17.71
CA LEU A 36 -18.35 6.96 -17.45
C LEU A 36 -19.48 7.81 -18.05
N THR A 37 -19.83 7.58 -19.32
CA THR A 37 -20.90 8.29 -20.01
C THR A 37 -22.25 8.06 -19.33
N SER A 38 -22.56 6.80 -19.00
CA SER A 38 -23.79 6.45 -18.28
C SER A 38 -23.86 7.12 -16.90
N THR A 39 -22.76 7.11 -16.14
CA THR A 39 -22.67 7.78 -14.83
C THR A 39 -22.92 9.29 -14.96
N TYR A 40 -22.34 9.96 -15.95
CA TYR A 40 -22.60 11.38 -16.18
C TYR A 40 -24.05 11.66 -16.57
N ILE A 41 -24.64 10.85 -17.44
CA ILE A 41 -26.06 11.00 -17.84
C ILE A 41 -26.96 10.84 -16.61
N LEU A 42 -26.76 9.78 -15.82
CA LEU A 42 -27.52 9.54 -14.59
C LEU A 42 -27.31 10.66 -13.57
N PHE A 43 -26.08 11.18 -13.46
CA PHE A 43 -25.78 12.31 -12.58
C PHE A 43 -26.50 13.59 -13.00
N CYS A 44 -26.55 13.90 -14.30
CA CYS A 44 -27.33 15.02 -14.82
C CYS A 44 -28.84 14.84 -14.53
N ILE A 45 -29.38 13.65 -14.76
CA ILE A 45 -30.79 13.34 -14.44
C ILE A 45 -31.05 13.51 -12.93
N TYR A 46 -30.14 13.04 -12.09
CA TYR A 46 -30.20 13.20 -10.65
C TYR A 46 -30.19 14.67 -10.21
N LEU A 47 -29.30 15.50 -10.79
CA LEU A 47 -29.26 16.93 -10.51
C LEU A 47 -30.53 17.64 -10.98
N LEU A 48 -31.03 17.31 -12.16
CA LEU A 48 -32.30 17.84 -12.66
C LEU A 48 -33.44 17.49 -11.69
N TRP A 49 -33.53 16.23 -11.26
CA TRP A 49 -34.53 15.79 -10.29
C TRP A 49 -34.38 16.49 -8.92
N ALA A 50 -33.15 16.68 -8.44
CA ALA A 50 -32.88 17.30 -7.15
C ALA A 50 -33.16 18.81 -7.13
N LEU A 51 -32.90 19.51 -8.24
CA LEU A 51 -32.93 20.98 -8.31
C LEU A 51 -34.18 21.57 -8.99
N LEU A 52 -34.82 20.88 -9.93
CA LEU A 52 -36.04 21.41 -10.58
C LEU A 52 -37.21 21.45 -9.58
N PRO A 53 -38.08 22.47 -9.61
CA PRO A 53 -39.31 22.49 -8.82
C PRO A 53 -40.35 21.48 -9.35
N ASP A 54 -41.31 21.10 -8.50
CA ASP A 54 -42.25 19.99 -8.74
C ASP A 54 -43.07 20.17 -10.03
N GLU A 55 -43.40 21.42 -10.38
CA GLU A 55 -44.20 21.78 -11.55
C GLU A 55 -43.61 21.25 -12.86
N TYR A 56 -42.29 21.34 -13.04
CA TYR A 56 -41.61 20.85 -14.24
C TYR A 56 -41.52 19.32 -14.28
N ILE A 57 -41.39 18.67 -13.13
CA ILE A 57 -41.32 17.21 -13.01
C ILE A 57 -42.68 16.59 -13.35
N ILE A 58 -43.76 17.18 -12.83
CA ILE A 58 -45.13 16.76 -13.12
C ILE A 58 -45.46 17.02 -14.60
N TRP A 59 -45.01 18.15 -15.16
CA TRP A 59 -45.15 18.44 -16.60
C TRP A 59 -44.41 17.42 -17.49
N LEU A 60 -43.26 16.90 -17.04
CA LEU A 60 -42.53 15.82 -17.71
C LEU A 60 -43.29 14.48 -17.68
N GLY A 61 -44.41 14.39 -16.96
CA GLY A 61 -45.25 13.19 -16.84
C GLY A 61 -44.86 12.26 -15.69
N VAL A 62 -43.97 12.69 -14.79
CA VAL A 62 -43.56 11.90 -13.62
C VAL A 62 -44.47 12.22 -12.45
N SER A 63 -45.47 11.37 -12.22
CA SER A 63 -46.46 11.55 -11.14
C SER A 63 -46.01 11.02 -9.78
N TRP A 64 -44.99 10.18 -9.73
CA TRP A 64 -44.45 9.62 -8.49
C TRP A 64 -42.93 9.60 -8.51
N TYR A 65 -42.32 10.23 -7.50
CA TYR A 65 -40.88 10.21 -7.24
C TYR A 65 -40.63 10.20 -5.71
N PRO A 66 -39.48 9.69 -5.24
CA PRO A 66 -39.17 9.67 -3.81
C PRO A 66 -39.06 11.09 -3.22
N SER A 67 -39.12 11.23 -1.89
CA SER A 67 -39.02 12.54 -1.24
C SER A 67 -37.70 13.26 -1.62
N ARG A 68 -37.75 14.58 -1.77
CA ARG A 68 -36.58 15.39 -2.16
C ARG A 68 -35.42 15.30 -1.16
N GLU A 69 -35.70 14.94 0.09
CA GLU A 69 -34.70 14.75 1.14
C GLU A 69 -33.64 13.71 0.76
N TRP A 70 -34.01 12.70 -0.04
CA TRP A 70 -33.07 11.71 -0.56
C TRP A 70 -31.95 12.33 -1.41
N ALA A 71 -32.17 13.49 -2.02
CA ALA A 71 -31.13 14.22 -2.74
C ALA A 71 -29.98 14.65 -1.81
N VAL A 72 -30.25 14.92 -0.53
CA VAL A 72 -29.19 15.29 0.44
C VAL A 72 -28.71 14.07 1.21
N LEU A 73 -29.60 13.12 1.52
CA LEU A 73 -29.24 11.92 2.25
C LEU A 73 -28.24 11.06 1.46
N LEU A 74 -28.43 10.85 0.16
CA LEU A 74 -27.51 10.04 -0.65
C LEU A 74 -26.04 10.51 -0.58
N PRO A 75 -25.71 11.80 -0.86
CA PRO A 75 -24.32 12.28 -0.74
C PRO A 75 -23.84 12.33 0.71
N ALA A 76 -24.70 12.57 1.70
CA ALA A 76 -24.30 12.55 3.10
C ALA A 76 -23.89 11.14 3.55
N TYR A 77 -24.72 10.12 3.26
CA TYR A 77 -24.43 8.73 3.59
C TYR A 77 -23.25 8.17 2.79
N SER A 78 -23.01 8.62 1.55
CA SER A 78 -21.85 8.17 0.78
C SER A 78 -20.54 8.62 1.43
N ILE A 79 -20.46 9.85 1.93
CA ILE A 79 -19.29 10.34 2.69
C ILE A 79 -19.10 9.52 3.97
N VAL A 80 -20.19 9.24 4.72
CA VAL A 80 -20.13 8.41 5.92
C VAL A 80 -19.61 7.01 5.60
N LEU A 81 -20.08 6.38 4.51
CA LEU A 81 -19.59 5.07 4.07
C LEU A 81 -18.10 5.11 3.71
N VAL A 82 -17.64 6.12 2.97
CA VAL A 82 -16.21 6.27 2.62
C VAL A 82 -15.36 6.37 3.89
N LEU A 83 -15.75 7.25 4.82
CA LEU A 83 -15.04 7.39 6.10
C LEU A 83 -15.05 6.08 6.88
N LEU A 84 -16.20 5.41 6.96
CA LEU A 84 -16.33 4.13 7.65
C LEU A 84 -15.42 3.07 7.04
N THR A 85 -15.31 2.99 5.71
CA THR A 85 -14.39 2.08 5.03
C THR A 85 -12.94 2.37 5.42
N TYR A 86 -12.52 3.63 5.43
CA TYR A 86 -11.16 4.01 5.86
C TYR A 86 -10.89 3.68 7.32
N PHE A 87 -11.82 4.00 8.23
CA PHE A 87 -11.69 3.65 9.64
C PHE A 87 -11.62 2.13 9.85
N THR A 88 -12.45 1.38 9.13
CA THR A 88 -12.44 -0.09 9.20
C THR A 88 -11.13 -0.66 8.67
N TYR A 89 -10.64 -0.13 7.54
CA TYR A 89 -9.34 -0.51 6.99
C TYR A 89 -8.21 -0.22 7.98
N PHE A 90 -8.19 0.96 8.58
CA PHE A 90 -7.18 1.34 9.58
C PHE A 90 -7.25 0.45 10.83
N ALA A 91 -8.46 0.19 11.33
CA ALA A 91 -8.66 -0.73 12.45
C ALA A 91 -8.17 -2.14 12.12
N LEU A 92 -8.43 -2.63 10.90
CA LEU A 92 -7.97 -3.93 10.46
C LEU A 92 -6.45 -3.98 10.24
N ALA A 93 -5.86 -2.90 9.74
CA ALA A 93 -4.41 -2.77 9.59
C ALA A 93 -3.72 -2.83 10.97
N ILE A 94 -4.24 -2.11 11.97
CA ILE A 94 -3.74 -2.18 13.35
C ILE A 94 -3.98 -3.56 13.96
N ALA A 95 -5.16 -4.15 13.75
CA ALA A 95 -5.45 -5.49 14.26
C ALA A 95 -4.56 -6.56 13.62
N GLY A 96 -4.10 -6.34 12.38
CA GLY A 96 -3.18 -7.21 11.66
C GLY A 96 -1.70 -6.96 11.92
N THR A 97 -1.33 -5.85 12.58
CA THR A 97 0.08 -5.60 12.94
C THR A 97 0.51 -6.47 14.13
N PRO A 98 1.63 -7.20 14.03
CA PRO A 98 2.21 -7.92 15.16
C PRO A 98 2.68 -6.97 16.26
N ALA A 99 2.94 -7.51 17.46
CA ALA A 99 3.34 -6.71 18.61
C ALA A 99 4.64 -5.92 18.32
N PHE A 100 4.75 -4.70 18.82
CA PHE A 100 5.92 -3.83 18.60
C PHE A 100 7.30 -4.48 18.81
N PRO A 101 7.54 -5.34 19.83
CA PRO A 101 8.85 -5.96 20.01
C PRO A 101 9.06 -7.21 19.14
N ASP A 102 8.07 -7.66 18.36
CA ASP A 102 8.18 -8.84 17.52
C ASP A 102 9.00 -8.52 16.25
N PRO A 103 10.13 -9.21 16.01
CA PRO A 103 10.94 -9.02 14.81
C PRO A 103 10.14 -9.20 13.50
N SER A 104 9.06 -9.99 13.53
CA SER A 104 8.15 -10.17 12.38
C SER A 104 7.56 -8.87 11.81
N THR A 105 7.60 -7.76 12.58
CA THR A 105 7.18 -6.43 12.12
C THR A 105 8.13 -5.85 11.06
N ILE A 106 9.42 -6.18 11.16
CA ILE A 106 10.48 -5.61 10.29
C ILE A 106 10.99 -6.67 9.31
N THR A 107 10.74 -7.94 9.58
CA THR A 107 11.37 -9.08 8.90
C THR A 107 10.33 -9.99 8.28
N ASP A 108 10.58 -10.46 7.06
CA ASP A 108 9.71 -11.42 6.39
C ASP A 108 10.08 -12.87 6.75
N SER A 109 9.34 -13.84 6.22
CA SER A 109 9.62 -15.28 6.44
C SER A 109 10.92 -15.78 5.80
N LYS A 110 11.65 -14.93 5.06
CA LYS A 110 12.90 -15.27 4.37
C LYS A 110 14.12 -14.64 5.02
N ALA A 111 13.94 -13.78 6.03
CA ALA A 111 15.03 -13.23 6.82
C ALA A 111 15.85 -14.35 7.49
N HIS A 112 17.17 -14.29 7.32
CA HIS A 112 18.08 -15.32 7.79
C HIS A 112 18.73 -14.91 9.10
N TYR A 113 18.06 -15.17 10.22
CA TYR A 113 18.63 -14.93 11.55
C TYR A 113 19.38 -16.15 12.07
N PRO A 114 20.49 -15.95 12.79
CA PRO A 114 21.14 -17.04 13.50
C PRO A 114 20.24 -17.61 14.59
N ASP A 115 20.39 -18.89 14.87
CA ASP A 115 19.65 -19.53 15.96
C ASP A 115 19.99 -18.87 17.31
N SER A 116 18.95 -18.52 18.06
CA SER A 116 19.01 -17.93 19.40
C SER A 116 19.86 -18.71 20.40
N ASN A 117 20.07 -20.01 20.16
CA ASN A 117 20.90 -20.86 21.02
C ASN A 117 22.41 -20.70 20.80
N VAL A 118 22.85 -19.96 19.78
CA VAL A 118 24.26 -19.81 19.43
C VAL A 118 24.81 -18.50 20.02
N PRO A 119 25.67 -18.54 21.05
CA PRO A 119 26.27 -17.34 21.61
C PRO A 119 27.16 -16.67 20.56
N ASN A 120 27.00 -15.35 20.38
CA ASN A 120 27.79 -14.55 19.43
C ASN A 120 27.73 -15.02 17.98
N ALA A 121 26.58 -15.46 17.48
CA ALA A 121 26.48 -15.92 16.09
C ALA A 121 26.91 -14.88 15.03
N TYR A 122 26.79 -13.58 15.32
CA TYR A 122 27.27 -12.50 14.45
C TYR A 122 28.79 -12.23 14.56
N PHE A 123 29.43 -12.71 15.62
CA PHE A 123 30.85 -12.49 15.91
C PHE A 123 31.52 -13.84 16.19
N PRO A 124 32.15 -14.47 15.19
CA PRO A 124 32.67 -15.82 15.33
C PRO A 124 33.67 -15.91 16.49
N ALA A 125 33.55 -16.97 17.28
CA ALA A 125 34.47 -17.22 18.40
C ALA A 125 35.93 -17.42 17.94
N ASN A 126 36.12 -17.86 16.69
CA ASN A 126 37.41 -17.89 16.03
C ASN A 126 37.58 -16.65 15.13
N PRO A 127 38.56 -15.77 15.39
CA PRO A 127 38.79 -14.57 14.58
C PRO A 127 39.22 -14.85 13.13
N GLU A 128 39.66 -16.07 12.79
CA GLU A 128 39.99 -16.47 11.40
C GLU A 128 38.85 -17.22 10.69
N GLY A 129 37.75 -17.53 11.39
CA GLY A 129 36.61 -18.22 10.80
C GLY A 129 35.73 -17.27 9.99
N ILE A 130 35.30 -17.71 8.81
CA ILE A 130 34.28 -16.99 8.03
C ILE A 130 32.93 -17.17 8.77
N PRO A 131 32.23 -16.09 9.16
CA PRO A 131 30.96 -16.19 9.84
C PRO A 131 29.86 -16.75 8.92
N ASP A 132 28.86 -17.37 9.52
CA ASP A 132 27.67 -17.83 8.79
C ASP A 132 26.95 -16.67 8.11
N MET A 133 26.40 -16.94 6.94
CA MET A 133 25.77 -15.95 6.08
C MET A 133 24.36 -15.64 6.61
N CYS A 134 24.27 -14.68 7.53
CA CYS A 134 23.04 -14.27 8.20
C CYS A 134 22.82 -12.75 8.10
N ASP A 135 21.56 -12.34 8.17
CA ASP A 135 21.16 -10.94 8.18
C ASP A 135 21.46 -10.29 9.53
N ILE A 136 22.20 -9.17 9.50
CA ILE A 136 22.55 -8.43 10.72
C ILE A 136 21.43 -7.44 11.04
N PRO A 137 20.84 -7.48 12.26
CA PRO A 137 19.81 -6.54 12.66
C PRO A 137 20.29 -5.09 12.57
N ILE A 138 19.43 -4.22 12.02
CA ILE A 138 19.76 -2.79 11.84
C ILE A 138 20.16 -2.10 13.14
N GLY A 139 19.63 -2.54 14.30
CA GLY A 139 20.02 -2.01 15.60
C GLY A 139 21.50 -2.29 15.95
N ILE A 140 22.03 -3.46 15.58
CA ILE A 140 23.45 -3.81 15.78
C ILE A 140 24.31 -2.97 14.83
N VAL A 141 23.92 -2.86 13.56
CA VAL A 141 24.64 -2.05 12.57
C VAL A 141 24.68 -0.58 12.98
N ASN A 142 23.54 -0.02 13.39
CA ASN A 142 23.43 1.36 13.83
C ASN A 142 24.32 1.63 15.06
N ARG A 143 24.32 0.72 16.04
CA ARG A 143 25.19 0.83 17.21
C ARG A 143 26.67 0.71 16.87
N ALA A 144 27.04 -0.18 15.96
CA ALA A 144 28.44 -0.35 15.54
C ALA A 144 28.95 0.86 14.74
N LEU A 145 28.13 1.40 13.83
CA LEU A 145 28.52 2.54 12.98
C LEU A 145 28.45 3.88 13.72
N TYR A 146 27.43 4.09 14.55
CA TYR A 146 27.12 5.40 15.13
C TYR A 146 27.22 5.47 16.66
N GLY A 147 27.21 4.33 17.37
CA GLY A 147 27.21 4.28 18.84
C GLY A 147 28.47 4.85 19.50
N SER A 148 29.57 4.96 18.75
CA SER A 148 30.81 5.59 19.22
C SER A 148 30.64 7.09 19.51
N ARG A 149 29.72 7.80 18.81
CA ARG A 149 29.64 9.27 18.90
C ARG A 149 29.00 9.79 20.18
N GLU A 150 28.02 9.08 20.75
CA GLU A 150 27.39 9.43 22.03
C GLU A 150 28.30 9.17 23.23
N GLN A 151 29.12 8.12 23.16
CA GLN A 151 30.05 7.78 24.25
C GLN A 151 31.16 8.82 24.43
N TYR A 152 31.59 9.48 23.35
CA TYR A 152 32.55 10.60 23.44
C TYR A 152 31.92 11.86 24.06
N GLN A 153 30.64 12.15 23.78
CA GLN A 153 29.97 13.35 24.31
C GLN A 153 29.64 13.22 25.81
N CYS A 154 29.17 12.06 26.27
CA CYS A 154 28.95 11.82 27.71
C CYS A 154 30.25 11.81 28.53
N ARG A 155 31.37 11.36 27.94
CA ARG A 155 32.66 11.31 28.63
C ARG A 155 33.26 12.71 28.82
N GLN A 156 33.16 13.60 27.83
CA GLN A 156 33.66 14.97 27.97
C GLN A 156 32.86 15.83 28.95
N HIS A 157 31.56 15.59 29.09
CA HIS A 157 30.72 16.28 30.08
C HIS A 157 30.98 15.84 31.53
N THR A 158 31.55 14.64 31.73
CA THR A 158 31.91 14.11 33.05
C THR A 158 33.34 14.51 33.46
N GLU A 159 34.21 14.80 32.48
CA GLU A 159 35.60 15.23 32.72
C GLU A 159 35.76 16.75 32.88
N THR A 160 34.69 17.55 32.70
CA THR A 160 34.70 19.02 32.85
C THR A 160 34.04 19.54 34.13
N GLN A 161 33.77 18.66 35.11
CA GLN A 161 33.26 19.03 36.44
C GLN A 161 34.24 18.69 37.56
#